data_AF-A0A7W0K0W0-F1
#
_entry.id   AF-A0A7W0K0W0-F1
#
_cell.length_a   1.000
_cell.length_b   1.000
_cell.length_c   1.000
_cell.angle_alpha   90.00
_cell.angle_beta   90.00
_cell.angle_gamma   90.00
#
_symmetry.space_group_name_H-M   'P 1'
#
loop_
_entity.id
_entity.type
_entity.pdbx_description
1 polymer ?
#
loop_
_entity_poly.entity_id
_entity_poly.type
_entity_poly.pdbx_seq_one_letter_code
_entity_poly.pdbx_strand_id
1 'polypeptide(L)'
;MLNRGPVPARVHGMLDYVLGAVLVLAPFVLGFDDDTATTVCVVAGVAELFVGATTAWGPGLVKLISPAVHGIIDYVFTAALIVAPFIFGFDDDGTALAFFLGVGIGGLLLVAATRFVEEPAATR
;
A
#
# COMPACT_ATOMS: atom_id res chain seq x y z
N MET A 1 14.73 -10.24 -2.02
CA MET A 1 14.09 -9.07 -2.65
C MET A 1 13.99 -7.92 -1.64
N LEU A 2 13.47 -8.16 -0.43
CA LEU A 2 13.26 -7.16 0.62
C LEU A 2 14.50 -6.36 1.11
N ASN A 3 15.73 -6.72 0.73
CA ASN A 3 16.96 -6.06 1.21
C ASN A 3 17.71 -5.32 0.08
N ARG A 4 17.13 -5.23 -1.12
CA ARG A 4 17.77 -4.61 -2.30
C ARG A 4 16.73 -3.82 -3.08
N GLY A 5 17.10 -2.66 -3.59
CA GLY A 5 16.22 -1.82 -4.37
C GLY A 5 16.58 -0.34 -4.26
N PRO A 6 16.26 0.48 -5.28
CA PRO A 6 16.57 1.90 -5.28
C PRO A 6 15.80 2.69 -4.21
N VAL A 7 14.62 2.23 -3.78
CA VAL A 7 13.76 2.95 -2.83
C VAL A 7 14.12 2.60 -1.38
N PRO A 8 14.55 3.56 -0.54
CA PRO A 8 14.81 3.33 0.88
C PRO A 8 13.53 3.08 1.68
N ALA A 9 13.61 2.22 2.71
CA ALA A 9 12.52 1.97 3.67
C ALA A 9 11.88 3.24 4.24
N ARG A 10 12.67 4.27 4.56
CA ARG A 10 12.15 5.55 5.07
C ARG A 10 11.28 6.29 4.04
N VAL A 11 11.63 6.21 2.75
CA VAL A 11 10.85 6.85 1.68
C VAL A 11 9.58 6.07 1.44
N HIS A 12 9.67 4.74 1.37
CA HIS A 12 8.49 3.86 1.27
C HIS A 12 7.49 4.17 2.40
N GLY A 13 7.93 4.11 3.65
CA GLY A 13 7.03 4.37 4.78
C GLY A 13 6.46 5.78 4.87
N MET A 14 7.01 6.77 4.15
CA MET A 14 6.34 8.08 3.99
C MET A 14 5.25 8.02 2.91
N LEU A 15 5.49 7.26 1.84
CA LEU A 15 4.54 7.04 0.77
C LEU A 15 3.32 6.25 1.25
N ASP A 16 3.46 5.33 2.22
CA ASP A 16 2.32 4.59 2.79
C ASP A 16 1.27 5.53 3.39
N TYR A 17 1.70 6.58 4.11
CA TYR A 17 0.77 7.56 4.65
C TYR A 17 0.07 8.37 3.56
N VAL A 18 0.80 8.72 2.50
CA VAL A 18 0.23 9.41 1.34
C VAL A 18 -0.77 8.51 0.63
N LEU A 19 -0.40 7.25 0.38
CA LEU A 19 -1.24 6.27 -0.28
C LEU A 19 -2.49 5.96 0.54
N GLY A 20 -2.35 5.71 1.83
CA GLY A 20 -3.47 5.47 2.73
C GLY A 20 -4.45 6.64 2.76
N ALA A 21 -3.95 7.89 2.81
CA ALA A 21 -4.81 9.08 2.70
C ALA A 21 -5.50 9.19 1.33
N VAL A 22 -4.77 8.91 0.24
CA VAL A 22 -5.32 8.89 -1.13
C VAL A 22 -6.41 7.84 -1.26
N LEU A 23 -6.21 6.61 -0.77
CA LEU A 23 -7.21 5.54 -0.81
C LEU A 23 -8.48 5.91 -0.03
N VAL A 24 -8.35 6.54 1.14
CA VAL A 24 -9.51 7.00 1.92
C VAL A 24 -10.29 8.11 1.20
N LEU A 25 -9.61 9.02 0.51
CA LEU A 25 -10.24 10.21 -0.07
C LEU A 25 -10.67 10.03 -1.54
N ALA A 26 -9.98 9.14 -2.28
CA ALA A 26 -10.19 8.92 -3.71
C ALA A 26 -11.64 8.64 -4.11
N PRO A 27 -12.40 7.74 -3.45
CA PRO A 27 -13.78 7.47 -3.89
C PRO A 27 -14.66 8.72 -3.88
N PHE A 28 -14.45 9.62 -2.91
CA PHE A 28 -15.21 10.86 -2.79
C PHE A 28 -14.75 11.95 -3.75
N VAL A 29 -13.44 12.01 -4.02
CA VAL A 29 -12.85 13.03 -4.93
C VAL A 29 -13.05 12.66 -6.39
N LEU A 30 -12.94 11.36 -6.72
CA LEU A 30 -13.09 10.84 -8.08
C LEU A 30 -14.53 10.47 -8.42
N GLY A 31 -15.41 10.38 -7.42
CA GLY A 31 -16.82 10.06 -7.61
C GLY A 31 -17.04 8.62 -8.05
N PHE A 32 -16.66 7.65 -7.21
CA PHE A 32 -17.00 6.25 -7.47
C PHE A 32 -18.53 6.09 -7.42
N ASP A 33 -19.08 5.37 -8.40
CA ASP A 33 -20.51 5.14 -8.54
C ASP A 33 -20.95 3.89 -7.76
N ASP A 34 -20.00 3.01 -7.40
CA ASP A 34 -20.25 1.79 -6.64
C ASP A 34 -19.91 1.92 -5.14
N ASP A 35 -20.90 1.64 -4.27
CA ASP A 35 -20.77 1.69 -2.81
C ASP A 35 -19.79 0.63 -2.27
N THR A 36 -19.70 -0.54 -2.92
CA THR A 36 -18.75 -1.59 -2.57
C THR A 36 -17.34 -1.14 -2.89
N ALA A 37 -17.11 -0.55 -4.07
CA ALA A 37 -15.82 0.03 -4.44
C ALA A 37 -15.37 1.10 -3.44
N THR A 38 -16.29 2.00 -3.06
CA THR A 38 -16.04 3.02 -2.03
C THR A 38 -15.64 2.39 -0.70
N THR A 39 -16.41 1.42 -0.22
CA THR A 39 -16.14 0.74 1.06
C THR A 39 -14.81 0.01 1.05
N VAL A 40 -14.53 -0.78 0.00
CA VAL A 40 -13.27 -1.52 -0.15
C VAL A 40 -12.08 -0.57 -0.20
N CYS A 41 -12.20 0.55 -0.93
CA CYS A 41 -11.13 1.54 -1.06
C CYS A 41 -10.80 2.22 0.27
N VAL A 42 -11.82 2.64 1.02
CA VAL A 42 -11.64 3.25 2.35
C VAL A 42 -11.05 2.27 3.34
N VAL A 43 -11.55 1.03 3.39
CA VAL A 43 -11.01 -0.02 4.27
C VAL A 43 -9.55 -0.32 3.93
N ALA A 44 -9.21 -0.41 2.64
CA ALA A 44 -7.84 -0.60 2.19
C ALA A 44 -6.94 0.56 2.62
N GLY A 45 -7.39 1.81 2.48
CA GLY A 45 -6.66 2.98 2.94
C GLY A 45 -6.42 3.02 4.44
N VAL A 46 -7.42 2.65 5.25
CA VAL A 46 -7.26 2.54 6.71
C VAL A 46 -6.29 1.42 7.08
N ALA A 47 -6.37 0.27 6.39
CA ALA A 47 -5.46 -0.85 6.62
C ALA A 47 -4.01 -0.49 6.28
N GLU A 48 -3.77 0.19 5.17
CA GLU A 48 -2.46 0.72 4.75
C GLU A 48 -1.87 1.65 5.83
N LEU A 49 -2.66 2.63 6.29
CA LEU A 49 -2.24 3.56 7.36
C LEU A 49 -1.90 2.80 8.65
N PHE A 50 -2.71 1.82 9.02
CA PHE A 50 -2.48 1.02 10.21
C PHE A 50 -1.18 0.21 10.10
N VAL A 51 -0.96 -0.44 8.96
CA VAL A 51 0.24 -1.24 8.70
C VAL A 51 1.48 -0.35 8.71
N GLY A 52 1.52 0.76 7.96
CA GLY A 52 2.65 1.69 7.94
C GLY A 52 2.95 2.32 9.31
N ALA A 53 1.90 2.68 10.08
CA ALA A 53 2.03 3.23 11.41
C ALA A 53 2.52 2.23 12.46
N THR A 54 2.29 0.93 12.24
CA THR A 54 2.68 -0.14 13.18
C THR A 54 4.01 -0.81 12.83
N THR A 55 4.67 -0.39 11.75
CA THR A 55 5.97 -0.92 11.31
C THR A 55 7.15 -0.38 12.11
N ALA A 56 8.08 -1.27 12.43
CA ALA A 56 9.31 -1.02 13.17
C ALA A 56 10.42 -0.35 12.34
N TRP A 57 10.15 0.86 11.81
CA TRP A 57 11.07 1.67 10.98
C TRP A 57 10.94 3.18 11.24
N GLY A 58 11.73 4.04 10.59
CA GLY A 58 11.74 5.49 10.84
C GLY A 58 10.35 6.17 10.86
N PRO A 59 9.50 5.99 9.83
CA PRO A 59 8.18 6.64 9.76
C PRO A 59 7.08 6.04 10.65
N GLY A 60 7.27 4.86 11.24
CA GLY A 60 6.23 4.21 12.03
C GLY A 60 5.99 4.91 13.38
N LEU A 61 4.78 4.85 13.90
CA LEU A 61 4.38 5.45 15.18
C LEU A 61 4.50 4.47 16.34
N VAL A 62 4.13 3.20 16.11
CA VAL A 62 4.22 2.10 17.07
C VAL A 62 5.01 0.97 16.44
N LYS A 63 5.89 0.30 17.19
CA LYS A 63 6.84 -0.70 16.64
C LYS A 63 6.34 -2.12 16.90
N LEU A 64 5.32 -2.55 16.16
CA LEU A 64 4.69 -3.87 16.33
C LEU A 64 5.17 -4.89 15.30
N ILE A 65 5.18 -4.53 14.01
CA ILE A 65 5.56 -5.46 12.93
C ILE A 65 6.96 -5.13 12.40
N SER A 66 7.72 -6.15 12.00
CA SER A 66 9.04 -5.94 11.40
C SER A 66 8.92 -5.40 9.96
N PRO A 67 9.91 -4.64 9.46
CA PRO A 67 9.90 -4.17 8.06
C PRO A 67 9.80 -5.31 7.03
N ALA A 68 10.31 -6.51 7.37
CA ALA A 68 10.19 -7.67 6.50
C ALA A 68 8.75 -8.20 6.42
N VAL A 69 8.02 -8.21 7.54
CA VAL A 69 6.60 -8.59 7.57
C VAL A 69 5.75 -7.56 6.85
N HIS A 70 6.01 -6.27 7.06
CA HIS A 70 5.37 -5.18 6.32
C HIS A 70 5.51 -5.39 4.80
N GLY A 71 6.74 -5.57 4.28
CA GLY A 71 6.93 -5.77 2.84
C GLY A 71 6.20 -7.00 2.26
N ILE A 72 5.99 -8.06 3.05
CA ILE A 72 5.14 -9.20 2.64
C ILE A 72 3.67 -8.81 2.57
N ILE A 73 3.19 -8.04 3.56
CA ILE A 73 1.83 -7.51 3.57
C ILE A 73 1.60 -6.65 2.33
N ASP A 74 2.54 -5.78 1.94
CA ASP A 74 2.35 -4.89 0.79
C ASP A 74 2.26 -5.66 -0.53
N TYR A 75 3.03 -6.74 -0.69
CA TYR A 75 2.90 -7.62 -1.86
C TYR A 75 1.50 -8.22 -1.95
N VAL A 76 0.94 -8.68 -0.82
CA VAL A 76 -0.42 -9.23 -0.78
C VAL A 76 -1.46 -8.14 -1.00
N PHE A 77 -1.28 -6.98 -0.36
CA PHE A 77 -2.17 -5.84 -0.44
C PHE A 77 -2.28 -5.29 -1.86
N THR A 78 -1.15 -5.04 -2.52
CA THR A 78 -1.12 -4.51 -3.89
C THR A 78 -1.67 -5.52 -4.90
N ALA A 79 -1.39 -6.81 -4.75
CA ALA A 79 -2.03 -7.86 -5.53
C ALA A 79 -3.55 -7.91 -5.29
N ALA A 80 -3.98 -7.77 -4.03
CA ALA A 80 -5.39 -7.75 -3.66
C ALA A 80 -6.12 -6.55 -4.29
N LEU A 81 -5.52 -5.36 -4.32
CA LEU A 81 -6.08 -4.20 -5.01
C LEU A 81 -6.28 -4.46 -6.51
N ILE A 82 -5.34 -5.14 -7.18
CA ILE A 82 -5.46 -5.46 -8.61
C ILE A 82 -6.65 -6.38 -8.87
N VAL A 83 -6.89 -7.36 -8.01
CA VAL A 83 -7.96 -8.35 -8.21
C VAL A 83 -9.30 -7.96 -7.59
N ALA A 84 -9.32 -6.97 -6.69
CA ALA A 84 -10.51 -6.55 -5.95
C ALA A 84 -11.72 -6.19 -6.85
N PRO A 85 -11.57 -5.43 -7.96
CA PRO A 85 -12.70 -5.10 -8.82
C PRO A 85 -13.47 -6.33 -9.30
N PHE A 86 -12.76 -7.40 -9.67
CA PHE A 86 -13.34 -8.62 -10.20
C PHE A 86 -13.90 -9.55 -9.12
N ILE A 87 -13.30 -9.55 -7.92
CA ILE A 87 -13.77 -10.38 -6.80
C ILE A 87 -15.04 -9.78 -6.18
N PHE A 88 -15.08 -8.46 -6.04
CA PHE A 88 -16.19 -7.75 -5.41
C PHE A 88 -17.24 -7.25 -6.41
N GLY A 89 -17.00 -7.40 -7.72
CA GLY A 89 -17.98 -7.16 -8.78
C GLY A 89 -18.25 -5.69 -9.07
N PHE A 90 -17.24 -4.82 -8.92
CA PHE A 90 -17.33 -3.39 -9.23
C PHE A 90 -16.51 -3.02 -10.48
N ASP A 91 -16.18 -3.99 -11.34
CA ASP A 91 -15.44 -3.76 -12.58
C ASP A 91 -16.21 -3.01 -13.67
N ASP A 92 -17.54 -2.88 -13.53
CA ASP A 92 -18.37 -2.01 -14.38
C ASP A 92 -18.25 -0.51 -14.01
N ASP A 93 -17.79 -0.17 -12.80
CA ASP A 93 -17.38 1.20 -12.44
C ASP A 93 -15.98 1.46 -13.02
N GLY A 94 -15.95 2.06 -14.21
CA GLY A 94 -14.71 2.31 -14.93
C GLY A 94 -13.71 3.19 -14.17
N THR A 95 -14.19 4.12 -13.32
CA THR A 95 -13.34 5.00 -12.52
C THR A 95 -12.69 4.22 -11.38
N ALA A 96 -13.48 3.44 -10.64
CA ALA A 96 -12.99 2.58 -9.58
C ALA A 96 -12.03 1.51 -10.13
N LEU A 97 -12.40 0.82 -11.21
CA LEU A 97 -11.56 -0.19 -11.87
C LEU A 97 -10.19 0.39 -12.24
N ALA A 98 -10.16 1.52 -12.96
CA ALA A 98 -8.92 2.15 -13.37
C ALA A 98 -8.06 2.58 -12.18
N PHE A 99 -8.69 3.12 -11.13
CA PHE A 99 -8.00 3.53 -9.91
C PHE A 99 -7.36 2.34 -9.18
N PHE A 100 -8.12 1.27 -8.93
CA PHE A 100 -7.63 0.08 -8.24
C PHE A 100 -6.50 -0.61 -9.01
N LEU A 101 -6.62 -0.72 -10.33
CA LEU A 101 -5.55 -1.26 -11.18
C LEU A 101 -4.31 -0.37 -11.17
N GLY A 102 -4.48 0.95 -11.33
CA GLY A 102 -3.37 1.90 -11.35
C GLY A 102 -2.60 1.92 -10.03
N VAL A 103 -3.31 2.00 -8.91
CA VAL A 103 -2.71 1.99 -7.57
C VAL A 103 -2.11 0.63 -7.24
N GLY A 104 -2.81 -0.47 -7.53
CA GLY A 104 -2.32 -1.82 -7.27
C GLY A 104 -1.05 -2.14 -8.05
N ILE A 105 -1.00 -1.83 -9.35
CA ILE A 105 0.19 -2.03 -10.18
C ILE A 105 1.33 -1.09 -9.75
N GLY A 106 1.02 0.19 -9.54
CA GLY A 106 2.01 1.18 -9.10
C GLY A 106 2.62 0.83 -7.74
N GLY A 107 1.78 0.40 -6.80
CA GLY A 107 2.20 -0.09 -5.49
C GLY A 107 3.06 -1.35 -5.61
N LEU A 108 2.65 -2.34 -6.40
CA LEU A 108 3.44 -3.57 -6.59
C LEU A 108 4.85 -3.28 -7.14
N LEU A 109 4.96 -2.33 -8.09
CA LEU A 109 6.24 -1.86 -8.60
C LEU A 109 7.07 -1.16 -7.52
N LEU A 110 6.44 -0.32 -6.69
CA LEU A 110 7.10 0.34 -5.56
C LEU A 110 7.64 -0.66 -4.55
N VAL A 111 6.83 -1.64 -4.14
CA VAL A 111 7.22 -2.72 -3.22
C VAL A 111 8.41 -3.49 -3.79
N ALA A 112 8.37 -3.87 -5.07
CA ALA A 112 9.47 -4.55 -5.73
C ALA A 112 10.77 -3.71 -5.82
N ALA A 113 10.64 -2.38 -5.88
CA ALA A 113 11.77 -1.46 -5.90
C ALA A 113 12.30 -1.10 -4.50
N THR A 114 11.70 -1.60 -3.43
CA THR A 114 11.99 -1.19 -2.06
C THR A 114 12.96 -2.13 -1.35
N ARG A 115 13.96 -1.53 -0.68
CA ARG A 115 14.76 -2.20 0.35
C ARG A 115 14.15 -1.92 1.72
N PHE A 116 13.39 -2.87 2.26
CA PHE A 116 12.70 -2.78 3.54
C PHE A 116 13.63 -3.00 4.74
N VAL A 117 14.62 -3.87 4.59
CA VAL A 117 15.59 -4.17 5.65
C VAL A 117 16.91 -3.46 5.34
N GLU A 118 17.35 -2.60 6.25
CA GLU A 118 18.69 -2.01 6.18
C GLU A 118 19.72 -3.07 6.61
N GLU A 119 20.80 -3.24 5.85
CA GLU A 119 21.92 -4.07 6.31
C GLU A 119 22.54 -3.43 7.55
N PRO A 120 22.89 -4.23 8.59
CA PRO A 120 23.62 -3.70 9.73
C PRO A 120 24.86 -2.98 9.22
N ALA A 121 25.09 -1.75 9.68
CA ALA A 121 26.31 -1.03 9.35
C ALA A 121 27.50 -1.95 9.65
N ALA A 122 28.32 -2.24 8.64
CA ALA A 122 29.54 -3.02 8.83
C ALA A 122 30.33 -2.34 9.95
N THR A 123 30.45 -3.02 11.08
CA THR A 123 31.25 -2.59 12.22
C THR A 123 32.68 -2.37 11.70
N ARG A 124 33.07 -1.10 11.60
CA ARG A 124 34.46 -0.69 11.37
C ARG A 124 35.23 -0.74 12.68
#